data_AF-A0A1S3DPG2-F1
#
_entry.id   AF-A0A1S3DPG2-F1
#
_cell.length_a   1.000
_cell.length_b   1.000
_cell.length_c   1.000
_cell.angle_alpha   90.00
_cell.angle_beta   90.00
_cell.angle_gamma   90.00
#
_symmetry.space_group_name_H-M   'P 1'
#
loop_
_entity.id
_entity.type
_entity.pdbx_description
1 polymer ?
#
loop_
_entity_poly.entity_id
_entity_poly.type
_entity_poly.pdbx_seq_one_letter_code
_entity_poly.pdbx_strand_id
1 'polypeptide(L)'
;MKHPSLLPFTDLPQEPSETTDSLADESKAIRKPQSSTAYSPKICYSEGCIHTASKLLSNMNQSVDPCQDFYRFTCGRFLEETVIPDDKSGQSSFSVISDQLEVQLRTIIEEPAKDSDIKPFRLAKNLYKVCMNKTQIELQGLDHMKSILKHLGGWPVLEGDSWDEGSFSWKGSVYKFRRYGYSVDYFLDFSVGVNLKNSTERVIEFDQASLGLSREYLAKGKKKNSFGDLFLRQ
;
A
#
# COMPACT_ATOMS: atom_id res chain seq x y z
N MET A 1 -13.25 -31.05 -21.16
CA MET A 1 -12.56 -30.05 -20.32
C MET A 1 -12.59 -30.56 -18.89
N LYS A 2 -11.45 -31.02 -18.38
CA LYS A 2 -11.32 -31.59 -17.03
C LYS A 2 -10.86 -30.49 -16.08
N HIS A 3 -11.63 -30.24 -15.02
CA HIS A 3 -11.24 -29.38 -13.92
C HIS A 3 -10.17 -30.08 -13.07
N PRO A 4 -9.13 -29.38 -12.60
CA PRO A 4 -8.27 -29.90 -11.54
C PRO A 4 -8.97 -29.70 -10.19
N SER A 5 -9.23 -30.83 -9.53
CA SER A 5 -9.75 -30.96 -8.17
C SER A 5 -8.74 -30.44 -7.14
N LEU A 6 -9.20 -29.56 -6.25
CA LEU A 6 -8.48 -29.08 -5.08
C LEU A 6 -8.46 -30.19 -4.00
N LEU A 7 -7.28 -30.46 -3.44
CA LEU A 7 -7.09 -31.38 -2.31
C LEU A 7 -7.56 -30.73 -1.00
N PRO A 8 -8.13 -31.50 -0.05
CA PRO A 8 -8.57 -31.00 1.24
C PRO A 8 -7.38 -30.75 2.19
N PHE A 9 -7.47 -29.64 2.93
CA PHE A 9 -6.61 -29.33 4.08
C PHE A 9 -7.02 -30.23 5.27
N THR A 10 -6.30 -31.32 5.47
CA THR A 10 -6.30 -32.06 6.74
C THR A 10 -4.87 -32.48 7.02
N ASP A 11 -4.21 -31.76 7.93
CA ASP A 11 -3.16 -32.24 8.85
C ASP A 11 -2.41 -31.03 9.43
N LEU A 12 -2.98 -30.44 10.49
CA LEU A 12 -2.25 -29.58 11.42
C LEU A 12 -2.31 -30.25 12.80
N PRO A 13 -1.17 -30.46 13.50
CA PRO A 13 -1.16 -31.07 14.82
C PRO A 13 -1.93 -30.23 15.85
N GLN A 14 -2.79 -30.89 16.61
CA GLN A 14 -3.53 -30.34 17.75
C GLN A 14 -2.60 -29.96 18.91
N GLU A 15 -2.79 -28.77 19.47
CA GLU A 15 -2.22 -28.38 20.77
C GLU A 15 -2.83 -29.23 21.90
N PRO A 16 -2.03 -29.70 22.89
CA PRO A 16 -2.56 -30.38 24.06
C PRO A 16 -3.21 -29.39 25.04
N SER A 17 -4.38 -29.82 25.51
CA SER A 17 -5.28 -29.17 26.46
C SER A 17 -4.66 -28.82 27.81
N GLU A 18 -5.06 -27.66 28.34
CA GLU A 18 -4.88 -27.21 29.72
C GLU A 18 -5.35 -28.28 30.73
N THR A 19 -4.48 -28.57 31.71
CA THR A 19 -4.87 -29.26 32.93
C THR A 19 -4.80 -28.26 34.08
N THR A 20 -5.95 -28.04 34.70
CA THR A 20 -6.14 -27.30 35.94
C THR A 20 -5.45 -28.03 37.08
N ASP A 21 -4.54 -27.36 37.78
CA ASP A 21 -4.23 -27.75 39.16
C ASP A 21 -4.09 -26.53 40.08
N SER A 22 -4.49 -26.80 41.30
CA SER A 22 -5.01 -25.96 42.37
C SER A 22 -4.06 -24.93 42.99
N LEU A 23 -4.68 -23.88 43.51
CA LEU A 23 -4.10 -22.89 44.42
C LEU A 23 -3.64 -23.56 45.72
N ALA A 24 -2.34 -23.54 45.99
CA ALA A 24 -1.80 -23.67 47.34
C ALA A 24 -0.66 -22.65 47.56
N ASP A 25 -0.85 -21.88 48.61
CA ASP A 25 0.04 -20.89 49.23
C ASP A 25 1.32 -21.55 49.77
N GLU A 26 2.49 -21.13 49.30
CA GLU A 26 3.73 -21.22 50.08
C GLU A 26 4.58 -19.96 49.87
N SER A 27 4.32 -18.98 50.73
CA SER A 27 5.23 -17.89 51.02
C SER A 27 6.45 -18.41 51.82
N LYS A 28 7.57 -18.76 51.15
CA LYS A 28 8.91 -18.76 51.77
C LYS A 28 10.10 -18.87 50.80
N ALA A 29 11.12 -18.07 51.13
CA ALA A 29 12.52 -18.07 50.66
C ALA A 29 12.83 -17.35 49.34
N ILE A 30 13.17 -16.06 49.46
CA ILE A 30 14.03 -15.32 48.51
C ILE A 30 15.34 -16.09 48.38
N ARG A 31 15.50 -16.88 47.31
CA ARG A 31 16.81 -17.44 46.93
C ARG A 31 17.65 -16.30 46.35
N LYS A 32 18.83 -16.06 46.95
CA LYS A 32 19.88 -15.21 46.36
C LYS A 32 20.18 -15.73 44.93
N PRO A 33 20.42 -14.84 43.93
CA PRO A 33 20.86 -15.29 42.62
C PRO A 33 22.21 -15.97 42.79
N GLN A 34 22.30 -17.25 42.42
CA GLN A 34 23.57 -17.96 42.38
C GLN A 34 24.47 -17.32 41.31
N SER A 35 25.72 -17.09 41.73
CA SER A 35 26.81 -16.57 40.93
C SER A 35 27.07 -17.44 39.68
N SER A 36 26.95 -16.80 38.52
CA SER A 36 27.83 -16.92 37.36
C SER A 36 28.29 -18.32 36.93
N THR A 37 27.45 -19.02 36.16
CA THR A 37 28.00 -19.72 34.99
C THR A 37 28.27 -18.66 33.92
N ALA A 38 29.52 -18.58 33.44
CA ALA A 38 29.89 -17.63 32.40
C ALA A 38 29.13 -17.98 31.11
N TYR A 39 28.02 -17.27 30.87
CA TYR A 39 27.31 -17.31 29.60
C TYR A 39 28.23 -16.70 28.55
N SER A 40 28.92 -17.54 27.78
CA SER A 40 29.61 -17.10 26.59
C SER A 40 28.57 -16.87 25.49
N PRO A 41 28.31 -15.62 25.08
CA PRO A 41 27.35 -15.38 24.02
C PRO A 41 27.87 -16.03 22.74
N LYS A 42 27.07 -16.93 22.15
CA LYS A 42 27.34 -17.44 20.80
C LYS A 42 27.09 -16.28 19.82
N ILE A 43 28.16 -15.60 19.41
CA ILE A 43 28.08 -14.51 18.45
C ILE A 43 28.00 -15.08 17.03
N CYS A 44 27.06 -14.57 16.24
CA CYS A 44 26.91 -14.94 14.84
C CYS A 44 27.84 -14.08 13.96
N TYR A 45 28.64 -14.74 13.12
CA TYR A 45 29.57 -14.08 12.19
C TYR A 45 29.27 -14.40 10.71
N SER A 46 28.08 -14.92 10.41
CA SER A 46 27.66 -15.05 9.00
C SER A 46 27.55 -13.67 8.36
N GLU A 47 27.73 -13.61 7.05
CA GLU A 47 27.59 -12.38 6.27
C GLU A 47 26.26 -11.66 6.56
N GLY A 48 25.15 -12.42 6.58
CA GLY A 48 23.83 -11.89 6.90
C GLY A 48 23.73 -11.29 8.31
N CYS A 49 24.37 -11.90 9.32
CA CYS A 49 24.40 -11.36 10.67
C CYS A 49 25.19 -10.05 10.75
N ILE A 50 26.36 -9.99 10.11
CA ILE A 50 27.20 -8.79 10.08
C ILE A 50 26.49 -7.64 9.37
N HIS A 51 25.91 -7.90 8.19
CA HIS A 51 25.18 -6.89 7.42
C HIS A 51 23.96 -6.36 8.19
N THR A 52 23.16 -7.24 8.78
CA THR A 52 21.97 -6.86 9.56
C THR A 52 22.34 -6.08 10.81
N ALA A 53 23.35 -6.52 11.55
CA ALA A 53 23.82 -5.81 12.74
C ALA A 53 24.35 -4.41 12.39
N SER A 54 25.12 -4.28 11.29
CA SER A 54 25.61 -3.00 10.79
C SER A 54 24.45 -2.05 10.44
N LYS A 55 23.45 -2.54 9.69
CA LYS A 55 22.28 -1.75 9.29
C LYS A 55 21.40 -1.32 10.48
N LEU A 56 21.24 -2.20 11.46
CA LEU A 56 20.53 -1.87 12.69
C LEU A 56 21.27 -0.77 13.43
N LEU A 57 22.57 -0.99 13.67
CA LEU A 57 23.42 -0.03 14.36
C LEU A 57 23.50 1.30 13.62
N SER A 58 23.43 1.37 12.29
CA SER A 58 23.48 2.65 11.58
C SER A 58 22.26 3.54 11.87
N ASN A 59 21.09 2.95 12.11
CA ASN A 59 19.84 3.68 12.31
C ASN A 59 19.58 4.08 13.78
N MET A 60 20.18 3.36 14.73
CA MET A 60 19.94 3.53 16.17
C MET A 60 20.66 4.76 16.76
N ASN A 61 20.01 5.54 17.62
CA ASN A 61 20.69 6.52 18.46
C ASN A 61 20.91 5.98 19.89
N GLN A 62 22.10 5.47 20.17
CA GLN A 62 22.44 4.85 21.46
C GLN A 62 22.58 5.86 22.63
N SER A 63 22.51 7.16 22.35
CA SER A 63 22.55 8.20 23.39
C SER A 63 21.19 8.39 24.06
N VAL A 64 20.11 7.83 23.49
CA VAL A 64 18.75 7.90 24.03
C VAL A 64 18.49 6.69 24.91
N ASP A 65 17.89 6.87 26.09
CA ASP A 65 17.46 5.76 26.92
C ASP A 65 16.26 5.03 26.25
N PRO A 66 16.39 3.74 25.89
CA PRO A 66 15.31 2.98 25.28
C PRO A 66 14.06 2.87 26.17
N CYS A 67 14.18 3.01 27.49
CA CYS A 67 13.05 2.99 28.41
C CYS A 67 12.27 4.32 28.42
N GLN A 68 12.84 5.41 27.90
CA GLN A 68 12.19 6.71 27.80
C GLN A 68 11.59 6.94 26.41
N ASP A 69 12.37 6.68 25.35
CA ASP A 69 11.92 6.85 23.97
C ASP A 69 12.56 5.78 23.08
N PHE A 70 11.88 4.63 22.99
CA PHE A 70 12.34 3.52 22.20
C PHE A 70 12.42 3.86 20.70
N TYR A 71 11.52 4.72 20.19
CA TYR A 71 11.52 5.10 18.78
C TYR A 71 12.75 5.92 18.41
N ARG A 72 13.11 6.92 19.22
CA ARG A 72 14.35 7.68 19.04
C ARG A 72 15.58 6.83 19.27
N PHE A 73 15.55 5.88 20.21
CA PHE A 73 16.65 4.93 20.37
C PHE A 73 16.86 4.06 19.12
N THR A 74 15.80 3.50 18.53
CA THR A 74 15.92 2.58 17.38
C THR A 74 16.08 3.27 16.04
N CYS A 75 15.48 4.45 15.86
CA CYS A 75 15.35 5.13 14.57
C CYS A 75 15.99 6.53 14.56
N GLY A 76 16.53 7.01 15.69
CA GLY A 76 16.95 8.41 15.84
C GLY A 76 17.92 8.89 14.76
N ARG A 77 18.93 8.08 14.43
CA ARG A 77 19.86 8.44 13.34
C ARG A 77 19.21 8.39 11.97
N PHE A 78 18.32 7.44 11.73
CA PHE A 78 17.55 7.41 10.48
C PHE A 78 16.74 8.71 10.30
N LEU A 79 16.12 9.23 11.35
CA LEU A 79 15.37 10.48 11.30
C LEU A 79 16.27 11.70 11.06
N GLU A 80 17.48 11.70 11.61
CA GLU A 80 18.45 12.80 11.48
C GLU A 80 19.11 12.82 10.09
N GLU A 81 19.41 11.65 9.52
CA GLU A 81 20.20 11.52 8.30
C GLU A 81 19.33 11.37 7.02
N THR A 82 18.06 10.96 7.16
CA THR A 82 17.20 10.74 6.00
C THR A 82 16.65 12.04 5.45
N VAL A 83 17.01 12.34 4.20
CA VAL A 83 16.39 13.42 3.42
C VAL A 83 15.19 12.86 2.67
N ILE A 84 14.04 13.53 2.77
CA ILE A 84 12.86 13.21 1.96
C ILE A 84 13.09 13.79 0.55
N PRO A 85 13.12 12.95 -0.50
CA PRO A 85 13.25 13.42 -1.88
C PRO A 85 12.11 14.34 -2.33
N ASP A 86 12.37 15.22 -3.31
CA ASP A 86 11.39 16.21 -3.80
C ASP A 86 10.12 15.60 -4.41
N ASP A 87 10.20 14.37 -4.90
CA ASP A 87 9.09 13.61 -5.49
C ASP A 87 8.27 12.85 -4.44
N LYS A 88 8.61 12.96 -3.15
CA LYS A 88 7.96 12.21 -2.07
C LYS A 88 7.41 13.09 -0.97
N SER A 89 6.31 12.63 -0.39
CA SER A 89 5.72 13.26 0.79
C SER A 89 6.35 12.78 2.10
N GLY A 90 7.09 11.68 2.09
CA GLY A 90 7.72 11.10 3.28
C GLY A 90 8.65 9.95 2.94
N GLN A 91 9.44 9.52 3.92
CA GLN A 91 10.38 8.40 3.77
C GLN A 91 10.32 7.49 4.99
N SER A 92 10.31 6.18 4.75
CA SER A 92 10.34 5.13 5.77
C SER A 92 11.18 3.96 5.30
N SER A 93 11.42 2.98 6.17
CA SER A 93 12.10 1.75 5.76
C SER A 93 11.32 0.99 4.67
N PHE A 94 9.99 1.09 4.65
CA PHE A 94 9.18 0.49 3.58
C PHE A 94 9.38 1.20 2.24
N SER A 95 9.43 2.54 2.23
CA SER A 95 9.62 3.26 0.97
C SER A 95 11.01 3.02 0.38
N VAL A 96 12.05 2.88 1.20
CA VAL A 96 13.40 2.48 0.73
C VAL A 96 13.36 1.13 0.01
N ILE A 97 12.63 0.16 0.57
CA ILE A 97 12.49 -1.17 -0.05
C ILE A 97 11.66 -1.08 -1.33
N SER A 98 10.56 -0.32 -1.32
CA SER A 98 9.73 -0.08 -2.49
C SER A 98 10.54 0.55 -3.64
N ASP A 99 11.41 1.52 -3.35
CA ASP A 99 12.28 2.15 -4.37
C ASP A 99 13.22 1.13 -5.00
N GLN A 100 13.86 0.30 -4.18
CA GLN A 100 14.77 -0.74 -4.66
C GLN A 100 14.02 -1.77 -5.53
N LEU A 101 12.83 -2.17 -5.10
CA LEU A 101 11.97 -3.06 -5.87
C LEU A 101 11.55 -2.42 -7.19
N GLU A 102 11.18 -1.15 -7.19
CA GLU A 102 10.75 -0.44 -8.40
C GLU A 102 11.89 -0.34 -9.42
N VAL A 103 13.13 -0.10 -8.97
CA VAL A 103 14.33 -0.15 -9.83
C VAL A 103 14.51 -1.53 -10.46
N GLN A 104 14.35 -2.61 -9.68
CA GLN A 104 14.46 -3.98 -10.20
C GLN A 104 13.34 -4.31 -11.20
N LEU A 105 12.10 -3.95 -10.89
CA LEU A 105 10.95 -4.15 -11.77
C LEU A 105 11.12 -3.36 -13.07
N ARG A 106 11.65 -2.13 -12.98
CA ARG A 106 11.94 -1.29 -14.12
C ARG A 106 12.92 -1.97 -15.07
N THR A 107 13.99 -2.59 -14.57
CA THR A 107 14.95 -3.34 -15.40
C THR A 107 14.26 -4.44 -16.22
N ILE A 108 13.27 -5.13 -15.66
CA ILE A 108 12.54 -6.20 -16.33
C ILE A 108 11.54 -5.66 -17.37
N ILE A 109 10.83 -4.58 -17.03
CA ILE A 109 9.76 -4.04 -17.88
C ILE A 109 10.29 -3.20 -19.05
N GLU A 110 11.51 -2.66 -18.94
CA GLU A 110 12.19 -1.90 -19.99
C GLU A 110 12.81 -2.79 -21.07
N GLU A 111 12.95 -4.09 -20.82
CA GLU A 111 13.40 -5.02 -21.86
C GLU A 111 12.44 -5.00 -23.06
N PRO A 112 12.96 -5.11 -24.30
CA PRO A 112 12.12 -5.27 -25.47
C PRO A 112 11.19 -6.48 -25.31
N ALA A 113 9.90 -6.26 -25.57
CA ALA A 113 8.94 -7.36 -25.61
C ALA A 113 9.29 -8.31 -26.76
N LYS A 114 9.43 -9.61 -26.45
CA LYS A 114 9.74 -10.64 -27.44
C LYS A 114 8.46 -11.39 -27.84
N ASP A 115 8.44 -11.94 -29.05
CA ASP A 115 7.31 -12.77 -29.47
C ASP A 115 7.20 -14.08 -28.67
N SER A 116 8.31 -14.52 -28.09
CA SER A 116 8.38 -15.64 -27.15
C SER A 116 7.84 -15.33 -25.76
N ASP A 117 7.63 -14.06 -25.40
CA ASP A 117 7.11 -13.69 -24.08
C ASP A 117 5.64 -14.11 -23.96
N ILE A 118 5.26 -14.68 -22.81
CA ILE A 118 3.83 -14.96 -22.56
C ILE A 118 3.03 -13.65 -22.53
N LYS A 119 1.76 -13.74 -22.97
CA LYS A 119 0.90 -12.57 -23.23
C LYS A 119 0.89 -11.52 -22.10
N PRO A 120 0.78 -11.87 -20.80
CA PRO A 120 0.76 -10.87 -19.73
C PRO A 120 2.02 -10.00 -19.67
N PHE A 121 3.20 -10.59 -19.81
CA PHE A 121 4.47 -9.84 -19.79
C PHE A 121 4.62 -8.96 -21.02
N ARG A 122 4.26 -9.47 -22.20
CA ARG A 122 4.27 -8.67 -23.44
C ARG A 122 3.34 -7.46 -23.34
N LEU A 123 2.14 -7.62 -22.77
CA LEU A 123 1.20 -6.52 -22.56
C LEU A 123 1.74 -5.50 -21.55
N ALA A 124 2.30 -5.95 -20.44
CA ALA A 124 2.88 -5.06 -19.43
C ALA A 124 4.05 -4.24 -19.98
N LYS A 125 4.99 -4.88 -20.69
CA LYS A 125 6.11 -4.21 -21.37
C LYS A 125 5.64 -3.19 -22.40
N ASN A 126 4.65 -3.56 -23.23
CA ASN A 126 4.08 -2.64 -24.23
C ASN A 126 3.34 -1.45 -23.58
N LEU A 127 2.59 -1.70 -22.50
CA LEU A 127 1.90 -0.65 -21.75
C LEU A 127 2.91 0.35 -21.16
N TYR A 128 3.98 -0.15 -20.55
CA TYR A 128 5.07 0.69 -20.05
C TYR A 128 5.70 1.54 -21.16
N LYS A 129 6.01 0.92 -22.31
CA LYS A 129 6.58 1.63 -23.47
C LYS A 129 5.69 2.77 -23.98
N VAL A 130 4.37 2.56 -24.04
CA VAL A 130 3.41 3.60 -24.44
C VAL A 130 3.35 4.70 -23.39
N CYS A 131 3.31 4.36 -22.10
CA CYS A 131 3.33 5.32 -20.99
C CYS A 131 4.57 6.22 -21.00
N MET A 132 5.74 5.65 -21.29
CA MET A 132 7.02 6.38 -21.26
C MET A 132 7.29 7.23 -22.50
N ASN A 133 6.50 7.08 -23.57
CA ASN A 133 6.69 7.83 -24.81
C ASN A 133 6.09 9.24 -24.73
N LYS A 134 6.74 10.11 -23.95
CA LYS A 134 6.31 11.50 -23.73
C LYS A 134 6.18 12.28 -25.04
N THR A 135 7.07 12.07 -26.01
CA THR A 135 7.01 12.74 -27.32
C THR A 135 5.66 12.50 -28.02
N GLN A 136 5.19 11.26 -28.07
CA GLN A 136 3.89 10.95 -28.68
C GLN A 136 2.72 11.50 -27.87
N ILE A 137 2.82 11.47 -26.54
CA ILE A 137 1.80 12.04 -25.64
C ILE A 137 1.66 13.55 -25.90
N GLU A 138 2.77 14.29 -25.97
CA GLU A 138 2.77 15.73 -26.23
C GLU A 138 2.27 16.06 -27.65
N LEU A 139 2.62 15.25 -28.65
CA LEU A 139 2.13 15.42 -30.02
C LEU A 139 0.61 15.24 -30.14
N GLN A 140 0.03 14.32 -29.37
CA GLN A 140 -1.43 14.11 -29.33
C GLN A 140 -2.16 15.21 -28.55
N GLY A 141 -1.49 15.81 -27.57
CA GLY A 141 -2.03 16.88 -26.74
C GLY A 141 -3.38 16.52 -26.11
N LEU A 142 -4.30 17.49 -26.09
CA LEU A 142 -5.62 17.34 -25.46
C LEU A 142 -6.68 16.73 -26.38
N ASP A 143 -6.38 16.49 -27.65
CA ASP A 143 -7.38 16.09 -28.64
C ASP A 143 -7.94 14.70 -28.35
N HIS A 144 -7.07 13.79 -27.91
CA HIS A 144 -7.50 12.45 -27.48
C HIS A 144 -8.46 12.52 -26.30
N MET A 145 -8.11 13.28 -25.26
CA MET A 145 -8.96 13.47 -24.08
C MET A 145 -10.29 14.13 -24.42
N LYS A 146 -10.30 15.17 -25.27
CA LYS A 146 -11.53 15.83 -25.73
C LYS A 146 -12.44 14.87 -26.50
N SER A 147 -11.87 14.00 -27.34
CA SER A 147 -12.62 12.98 -28.07
C SER A 147 -13.28 11.98 -27.11
N ILE A 148 -12.56 11.53 -26.07
CA ILE A 148 -13.11 10.68 -25.02
C ILE A 148 -14.27 11.38 -24.30
N LEU A 149 -14.08 12.63 -23.86
CA LEU A 149 -15.12 13.40 -23.18
C LEU A 149 -16.39 13.52 -24.02
N LYS A 150 -16.27 13.84 -25.31
CA LYS A 150 -17.40 13.88 -26.24
C LYS A 150 -18.11 12.52 -26.33
N HIS A 151 -17.37 11.43 -26.44
CA HIS A 151 -17.93 10.07 -26.46
C HIS A 151 -18.71 9.74 -25.18
N LEU A 152 -18.25 10.25 -24.03
CA LEU A 152 -18.89 10.05 -22.73
C LEU A 152 -20.13 10.92 -22.50
N GLY A 153 -20.44 11.86 -23.40
CA GLY A 153 -21.59 12.77 -23.28
C GLY A 153 -21.22 14.23 -23.10
N GLY A 154 -19.96 14.59 -23.33
CA GLY A 154 -19.46 15.95 -23.28
C GLY A 154 -19.16 16.46 -21.87
N TRP A 155 -18.57 17.65 -21.79
CA TRP A 155 -18.32 18.34 -20.51
C TRP A 155 -18.90 19.78 -20.58
N PRO A 156 -19.97 20.09 -19.81
CA PRO A 156 -20.63 21.39 -19.88
C PRO A 156 -19.70 22.61 -19.80
N VAL A 157 -18.65 22.55 -18.97
CA VAL A 157 -17.71 23.67 -18.82
C VAL A 157 -16.88 23.94 -20.08
N LEU A 158 -16.67 22.92 -20.93
CA LEU A 158 -15.89 23.05 -22.16
C LEU A 158 -16.77 23.36 -23.37
N GLU A 159 -18.02 22.92 -23.34
CA GLU A 159 -18.95 23.01 -24.48
C GLU A 159 -19.95 24.17 -24.35
N GLY A 160 -20.14 24.70 -23.14
CA GLY A 160 -21.04 25.83 -22.87
C GLY A 160 -22.45 25.57 -23.40
N ASP A 161 -22.99 26.55 -24.12
CA ASP A 161 -24.34 26.50 -24.71
C ASP A 161 -24.52 25.40 -25.76
N SER A 162 -23.43 24.81 -26.27
CA SER A 162 -23.51 23.70 -27.24
C SER A 162 -23.77 22.35 -26.58
N TRP A 163 -23.70 22.27 -25.24
CA TRP A 163 -23.95 21.05 -24.50
C TRP A 163 -25.45 20.85 -24.28
N ASP A 164 -25.99 19.70 -24.74
CA ASP A 164 -27.41 19.39 -24.63
C ASP A 164 -27.75 18.77 -23.26
N GLU A 165 -28.16 19.62 -22.32
CA GLU A 165 -28.63 19.21 -21.00
C GLU A 165 -29.83 18.25 -21.06
N GLY A 166 -30.74 18.43 -22.02
CA GLY A 166 -31.93 17.59 -22.15
C GLY A 166 -31.62 16.15 -22.53
N SER A 167 -30.48 15.92 -23.19
CA SER A 167 -29.99 14.57 -23.51
C SER A 167 -29.28 13.86 -22.36
N PHE A 168 -28.93 14.58 -21.30
CA PHE A 168 -28.16 14.01 -20.19
C PHE A 168 -29.02 13.06 -19.34
N SER A 169 -28.48 11.86 -19.10
CA SER A 169 -29.04 10.91 -18.15
C SER A 169 -27.94 10.40 -17.24
N TRP A 170 -28.04 10.65 -15.94
CA TRP A 170 -27.06 10.16 -14.97
C TRP A 170 -26.84 8.64 -15.08
N LYS A 171 -27.93 7.86 -15.14
CA LYS A 171 -27.87 6.40 -15.35
C LYS A 171 -27.14 6.05 -16.65
N GLY A 172 -27.46 6.73 -17.75
CA GLY A 172 -26.79 6.54 -19.04
C GLY A 172 -25.30 6.85 -18.98
N SER A 173 -24.93 7.97 -18.36
CA SER A 173 -23.55 8.39 -18.13
C SER A 173 -22.81 7.36 -17.30
N VAL A 174 -23.39 6.89 -16.19
CA VAL A 174 -22.82 5.82 -15.36
C VAL A 174 -22.49 4.58 -16.18
N TYR A 175 -23.40 4.11 -17.05
CA TYR A 175 -23.12 2.98 -17.94
C TYR A 175 -21.99 3.26 -18.92
N LYS A 176 -21.97 4.44 -19.56
CA LYS A 176 -20.92 4.83 -20.50
C LYS A 176 -19.55 4.86 -19.82
N PHE A 177 -19.44 5.54 -18.68
CA PHE A 177 -18.21 5.65 -17.91
C PHE A 177 -17.70 4.28 -17.46
N ARG A 178 -18.56 3.42 -16.89
CA ARG A 178 -18.18 2.05 -16.50
C ARG A 178 -17.72 1.20 -17.67
N ARG A 179 -18.42 1.26 -18.82
CA ARG A 179 -18.01 0.54 -20.03
C ARG A 179 -16.65 1.00 -20.55
N TYR A 180 -16.33 2.28 -20.37
CA TYR A 180 -15.05 2.84 -20.75
C TYR A 180 -13.94 2.59 -19.71
N GLY A 181 -14.28 2.02 -18.55
CA GLY A 181 -13.32 1.69 -17.48
C GLY A 181 -13.12 2.79 -16.44
N TYR A 182 -13.95 3.83 -16.42
CA TYR A 182 -13.92 4.85 -15.38
C TYR A 182 -14.74 4.45 -14.15
N SER A 183 -14.22 4.80 -12.97
CA SER A 183 -15.01 4.80 -11.73
C SER A 183 -16.19 5.77 -11.85
N VAL A 184 -17.26 5.47 -11.13
CA VAL A 184 -18.50 6.27 -11.14
C VAL A 184 -19.00 6.57 -9.73
N ASP A 185 -18.07 6.57 -8.79
CA ASP A 185 -18.33 6.64 -7.36
C ASP A 185 -18.48 8.11 -6.91
N TYR A 186 -19.12 8.93 -7.75
CA TYR A 186 -19.23 10.39 -7.62
C TYR A 186 -20.35 10.83 -6.67
N PHE A 187 -21.47 10.12 -6.68
CA PHE A 187 -22.64 10.41 -5.82
C PHE A 187 -22.89 9.30 -4.80
N LEU A 188 -22.67 8.06 -5.23
CA LEU A 188 -22.81 6.84 -4.47
C LEU A 188 -21.70 5.91 -4.96
N ASP A 189 -20.95 5.30 -4.05
CA ASP A 189 -20.13 4.16 -4.39
C ASP A 189 -21.03 2.95 -4.56
N PHE A 190 -20.79 2.14 -5.59
CA PHE A 190 -21.47 0.86 -5.73
C PHE A 190 -20.55 -0.19 -6.32
N SER A 191 -20.33 -1.24 -5.57
CA SER A 191 -19.35 -2.28 -5.92
C SER A 191 -19.96 -3.66 -5.73
N VAL A 192 -19.20 -4.69 -6.13
CA VAL A 192 -19.58 -6.10 -5.90
C VAL A 192 -18.59 -6.68 -4.92
N GLY A 193 -19.00 -6.73 -3.65
CA GLY A 193 -18.20 -7.25 -2.56
C GLY A 193 -18.50 -8.71 -2.23
N VAL A 194 -17.74 -9.25 -1.27
CA VAL A 194 -18.00 -10.58 -0.70
C VAL A 194 -19.07 -10.43 0.37
N ASN A 195 -20.08 -11.29 0.37
CA ASN A 195 -21.07 -11.27 1.44
C ASN A 195 -20.40 -11.65 2.79
N LEU A 196 -20.37 -10.70 3.73
CA LEU A 196 -19.76 -10.89 5.05
C LEU A 196 -20.43 -12.00 5.87
N LYS A 197 -21.68 -12.34 5.58
CA LYS A 197 -22.41 -13.44 6.23
C LYS A 197 -22.23 -14.78 5.52
N ASN A 198 -21.85 -14.77 4.24
CA ASN A 198 -21.60 -15.97 3.45
C ASN A 198 -20.54 -15.70 2.39
N SER A 199 -19.28 -16.05 2.68
CA SER A 199 -18.16 -15.74 1.80
C SER A 199 -18.18 -16.45 0.43
N THR A 200 -19.12 -17.36 0.20
CA THR A 200 -19.33 -18.01 -1.11
C THR A 200 -20.19 -17.17 -2.07
N GLU A 201 -20.83 -16.12 -1.57
CA GLU A 201 -21.71 -15.23 -2.32
C GLU A 201 -21.11 -13.85 -2.56
N ARG A 202 -21.61 -13.20 -3.62
CA ARG A 202 -21.33 -11.80 -3.93
C ARG A 202 -22.58 -10.98 -3.73
N VAL A 203 -22.42 -9.77 -3.21
CA VAL A 203 -23.53 -8.82 -2.99
C VAL A 203 -23.17 -7.48 -3.60
N ILE A 204 -24.19 -6.74 -3.98
CA ILE A 204 -24.03 -5.33 -4.36
C ILE A 204 -23.91 -4.54 -3.07
N GLU A 205 -22.85 -3.78 -2.95
CA GLU A 205 -22.59 -2.88 -1.83
C GLU A 205 -22.83 -1.44 -2.26
N PHE A 206 -23.33 -0.63 -1.33
CA PHE A 206 -23.50 0.80 -1.51
C PHE A 206 -22.79 1.51 -0.37
N ASP A 207 -22.01 2.52 -0.70
CA ASP A 207 -21.33 3.35 0.30
C ASP A 207 -21.35 4.83 -0.12
N GLN A 208 -20.84 5.69 0.77
CA GLN A 208 -20.63 7.10 0.51
C GLN A 208 -19.75 7.32 -0.73
N ALA A 209 -20.02 8.41 -1.45
CA ALA A 209 -19.21 8.82 -2.59
C ALA A 209 -17.74 9.04 -2.23
N SER A 210 -16.87 8.86 -3.23
CA SER A 210 -15.50 9.36 -3.17
C SER A 210 -15.49 10.89 -3.28
N LEU A 211 -14.59 11.52 -2.52
CA LEU A 211 -14.40 12.96 -2.53
C LEU A 211 -13.00 13.27 -3.06
N GLY A 212 -12.88 14.29 -3.91
CA GLY A 212 -11.58 14.73 -4.45
C GLY A 212 -10.62 15.28 -3.38
N LEU A 213 -11.14 15.60 -2.18
CA LEU A 213 -10.39 16.03 -1.01
C LEU A 213 -10.94 15.30 0.22
N SER A 214 -10.12 15.13 1.26
CA SER A 214 -10.57 14.46 2.48
C SER A 214 -11.75 15.20 3.12
N ARG A 215 -12.65 14.44 3.73
CA ARG A 215 -13.83 14.99 4.42
C ARG A 215 -13.41 15.98 5.51
N GLU A 216 -12.34 15.70 6.23
CA GLU A 216 -11.79 16.56 7.27
C GLU A 216 -11.34 17.90 6.69
N TYR A 217 -10.71 17.89 5.51
CA TYR A 217 -10.28 19.11 4.84
C TYR A 217 -11.48 19.95 4.40
N LEU A 218 -12.50 19.34 3.81
CA LEU A 218 -13.71 20.04 3.38
C LEU A 218 -14.52 20.60 4.58
N ALA A 219 -14.56 19.87 5.70
CA ALA A 219 -15.32 20.27 6.88
C ALA A 219 -14.59 21.29 7.77
N LYS A 220 -13.27 21.20 7.90
CA LYS A 220 -12.48 22.01 8.85
C LYS A 220 -11.52 23.00 8.19
N GLY A 221 -11.40 22.96 6.87
CA GLY A 221 -10.41 23.72 6.12
C GLY A 221 -8.96 23.28 6.38
N LYS A 222 -8.02 23.97 5.74
CA LYS A 222 -6.59 23.72 5.91
C LYS A 222 -6.16 24.05 7.35
N LYS A 223 -5.74 23.04 8.12
CA LYS A 223 -5.09 23.26 9.42
C LYS A 223 -3.71 23.92 9.19
N LYS A 224 -3.43 25.01 9.90
CA LYS A 224 -2.17 25.79 9.74
C LYS A 224 -0.88 25.00 10.00
N ASN A 225 -0.94 23.84 10.68
CA ASN A 225 0.24 23.05 11.07
C ASN A 225 0.31 21.62 10.46
N SER A 226 -0.56 21.25 9.51
CA SER A 226 -0.70 19.84 9.11
C SER A 226 0.47 19.24 8.35
N PHE A 227 1.39 20.04 7.81
CA PHE A 227 2.56 19.52 7.10
C PHE A 227 3.77 19.27 8.01
N GLY A 228 3.83 19.87 9.21
CA GLY A 228 4.91 19.61 10.18
C GLY A 228 4.52 18.54 11.21
N ASP A 229 3.27 18.58 11.69
CA ASP A 229 2.83 17.72 12.80
C ASP A 229 2.48 16.29 12.39
N LEU A 230 2.32 16.01 11.08
CA LEU A 230 2.11 14.64 10.58
C LEU A 230 3.39 13.80 10.58
N PHE A 231 4.56 14.45 10.57
CA PHE A 231 5.87 13.78 10.48
C PHE A 231 6.66 13.79 11.79
N LEU A 232 6.18 14.50 12.81
CA LEU A 232 6.82 14.59 14.14
C LEU A 232 6.00 13.95 15.26
N ARG A 233 4.91 13.24 14.94
CA ARG A 233 4.19 12.37 15.88
C ARG A 233 4.36 10.89 15.50
N GLN A 234 5.60 10.43 15.52
CA GLN A 234 5.97 9.06 15.91
C GLN A 234 7.14 9.15 16.87
#